data_AF-A0A2U3LYB0-F1
#
_entry.id   AF-A0A2U3LYB0-F1
#
_cell.length_a   1.000
_cell.length_b   1.000
_cell.length_c   1.000
_cell.angle_alpha   90.00
_cell.angle_beta   90.00
_cell.angle_gamma   90.00
#
_symmetry.space_group_name_H-M   'P 1'
#
loop_
_entity.id
_entity.type
_entity.pdbx_description
1 polymer ?
#
loop_
_entity_poly.entity_id
_entity_poly.type
_entity_poly.pdbx_seq_one_letter_code
_entity_poly.pdbx_strand_id
1 'polypeptide(L)'
;MILTEIIEGISKSVSVREAAEFLGKSQQFIRIGLQRGILPFGSAVKLSTKWTYYISPSRLYDYAGVKPSIDERLRSGQAQK
;
A
#
# COMPACT_ATOMS: atom_id res chain seq x y z
N MET A 1 23.59 9.19 9.33
CA MET A 1 22.52 10.15 9.03
C MET A 1 21.95 10.02 7.61
N ILE A 2 22.74 9.65 6.59
CA ILE A 2 22.21 9.41 5.23
C ILE A 2 21.45 8.07 5.13
N LEU A 3 21.96 7.01 5.77
CA LEU A 3 21.27 5.71 5.80
C LEU A 3 19.87 5.78 6.42
N THR A 4 19.68 6.60 7.45
CA THR A 4 18.39 6.77 8.14
C THR A 4 17.35 7.44 7.24
N GLU A 5 17.73 8.43 6.44
CA GLU A 5 16.81 9.11 5.50
C GLU A 5 16.41 8.20 4.34
N ILE A 6 17.35 7.39 3.82
CA ILE A 6 17.05 6.38 2.80
C ILE A 6 16.06 5.33 3.34
N ILE A 7 16.20 4.92 4.60
CA ILE A 7 15.30 3.94 5.24
C ILE A 7 13.91 4.54 5.51
N GLU A 8 13.82 5.83 5.88
CA GLU A 8 12.53 6.53 6.02
C GLU A 8 11.78 6.64 4.67
N GLY A 9 12.51 6.69 3.54
CA GLY A 9 11.96 6.63 2.18
C GLY A 9 11.55 5.24 1.69
N ILE A 10 11.91 4.16 2.40
CA ILE A 10 11.36 2.82 2.15
C ILE A 10 9.97 2.80 2.78
N SER A 11 8.97 3.14 1.96
CA SER A 11 7.57 3.27 2.36
C SER A 11 7.15 2.15 3.31
N LYS A 12 6.96 2.51 4.59
CA LYS A 12 6.36 1.65 5.61
C LYS A 12 5.04 1.10 5.04
N SER A 13 4.79 -0.20 5.25
CA SER A 13 3.56 -0.85 4.79
C SER A 13 2.32 -0.10 5.27
N VAL A 14 1.28 -0.02 4.44
CA VAL A 14 0.00 0.59 4.84
C VAL A 14 -0.64 -0.27 5.92
N SER A 15 -1.21 0.36 6.95
CA SER A 15 -1.98 -0.37 7.95
C SER A 15 -3.34 -0.84 7.38
N VAL A 16 -3.92 -1.87 7.99
CA VAL A 16 -5.28 -2.33 7.65
C VAL A 16 -6.31 -1.21 7.79
N ARG A 17 -6.11 -0.31 8.75
CA ARG A 17 -6.99 0.84 8.99
C ARG A 17 -6.91 1.84 7.84
N GLU A 18 -5.71 2.29 7.49
CA GLU A 18 -5.49 3.25 6.41
C GLU A 18 -5.99 2.69 5.07
N ALA A 19 -5.73 1.42 4.77
CA ALA A 19 -6.23 0.79 3.56
C ALA A 19 -7.77 0.71 3.51
N ALA A 20 -8.41 0.46 4.66
CA ALA A 20 -9.87 0.43 4.76
C ALA A 20 -10.48 1.82 4.57
N GLU A 21 -9.92 2.84 5.21
CA GLU A 21 -10.31 4.25 5.06
C GLU A 21 -10.13 4.70 3.62
N PHE A 22 -8.98 4.39 3.01
CA PHE A 22 -8.67 4.73 1.62
C PHE A 22 -9.63 4.10 0.61
N LEU A 23 -10.00 2.83 0.78
CA LEU A 23 -10.92 2.13 -0.12
C LEU A 23 -12.40 2.37 0.20
N GLY A 24 -12.72 3.10 1.27
CA GLY A 24 -14.10 3.26 1.75
C GLY A 24 -14.74 1.93 2.15
N LYS A 25 -13.97 1.01 2.75
CA LYS A 25 -14.42 -0.33 3.17
C LYS A 25 -14.19 -0.54 4.67
N SER A 26 -14.74 -1.62 5.21
CA SER A 26 -14.48 -2.00 6.60
C SER A 26 -13.09 -2.64 6.75
N GLN A 27 -12.47 -2.50 7.91
CA GLN A 27 -11.21 -3.20 8.21
C GLN A 27 -11.36 -4.73 8.07
N GLN A 28 -12.54 -5.28 8.36
CA GLN A 28 -12.80 -6.71 8.23
C GLN A 28 -12.80 -7.18 6.78
N PHE A 29 -13.29 -6.37 5.84
CA PHE A 29 -13.16 -6.64 4.40
C PHE A 29 -11.69 -6.79 4.01
N ILE A 30 -10.84 -5.85 4.45
CA ILE A 30 -9.40 -5.89 4.18
C ILE A 30 -8.76 -7.14 4.80
N ARG A 31 -9.06 -7.46 6.07
CA ARG A 31 -8.52 -8.65 6.74
C ARG A 31 -8.88 -9.93 5.99
N ILE A 32 -10.17 -10.18 5.76
CA ILE A 32 -10.65 -11.40 5.09
C ILE A 32 -10.08 -11.49 3.68
N GLY A 33 -10.08 -10.39 2.93
CA GLY A 33 -9.58 -10.35 1.56
C GLY A 33 -8.09 -10.67 1.47
N LEU A 34 -7.26 -10.14 2.39
CA LEU A 34 -5.82 -10.45 2.44
C LEU A 34 -5.55 -11.87 2.96
N GLN A 35 -6.29 -12.34 3.96
CA GLN A 35 -6.18 -13.71 4.50
C GLN A 35 -6.51 -14.78 3.46
N ARG A 36 -7.48 -14.49 2.58
CA ARG A 36 -7.91 -15.40 1.51
C ARG A 36 -7.14 -15.20 0.20
N GLY A 37 -6.21 -14.25 0.13
CA GLY A 37 -5.46 -13.93 -1.09
C GLY A 37 -6.31 -13.33 -2.22
N ILE A 38 -7.49 -12.77 -1.91
CA ILE A 38 -8.42 -12.18 -2.88
C ILE A 38 -7.98 -10.75 -3.26
N LEU A 39 -7.43 -10.00 -2.30
CA LEU A 39 -7.00 -8.62 -2.51
C LEU A 39 -5.54 -8.58 -3.00
N PRO A 40 -5.25 -8.10 -4.22
CA PRO A 40 -3.93 -8.26 -4.86
C PRO A 40 -2.88 -7.23 -4.45
N PHE A 41 -3.15 -6.44 -3.41
CA PHE A 41 -2.29 -5.33 -2.97
C PHE A 41 -1.52 -5.61 -1.67
N GLY A 42 -1.63 -6.82 -1.14
CA GLY A 42 -0.94 -7.20 0.08
C GLY A 42 -1.06 -8.69 0.37
N SER A 43 -0.59 -9.07 1.55
CA SER A 43 -0.67 -10.44 2.05
C SER A 43 -0.99 -10.43 3.54
N ALA A 44 -1.62 -11.50 4.02
CA ALA A 44 -1.70 -11.78 5.45
C ALA A 44 -1.09 -13.16 5.73
N VAL A 45 -0.25 -13.24 6.76
CA VAL A 45 0.35 -14.49 7.21
C VAL A 45 -0.12 -14.75 8.63
N LYS A 46 -0.67 -15.95 8.86
CA LYS A 46 -0.98 -16.41 10.20
C LYS A 46 0.31 -16.90 10.83
N LEU A 47 0.80 -16.18 11.84
CA LEU A 47 1.82 -16.69 12.75
C LEU A 47 1.14 -17.63 13.76
N SER A 48 1.79 -17.92 14.89
CA SER A 48 1.25 -18.84 15.91
C SER A 48 -0.25 -18.63 16.22
N THR A 49 -0.61 -17.46 16.75
CA THR A 49 -2.01 -17.13 17.10
C THR A 49 -2.51 -15.83 16.48
N LYS A 50 -1.61 -15.03 15.92
CA LYS A 50 -1.91 -13.69 15.40
C LYS A 50 -1.69 -13.63 13.90
N TRP A 51 -2.52 -12.83 13.24
CA TRP A 51 -2.34 -12.47 11.84
C TRP A 51 -1.45 -11.24 11.74
N THR A 52 -0.45 -11.32 10.86
CA THR A 52 0.38 -10.19 10.46
C THR A 52 0.04 -9.82 9.03
N TYR A 53 -0.07 -8.53 8.77
CA TYR A 53 -0.49 -7.98 7.49
C TYR A 53 0.64 -7.18 6.87
N TYR A 54 0.79 -7.34 5.56
CA TYR A 54 1.63 -6.48 4.74
C TYR A 54 0.76 -5.91 3.62
N ILE A 55 0.72 -4.59 3.49
CA ILE A 55 0.01 -3.90 2.41
C ILE A 55 1.01 -3.02 1.68
N SER A 56 1.14 -3.24 0.38
CA SER A 56 1.99 -2.46 -0.51
C SER A 56 1.25 -1.17 -0.89
N PRO A 57 1.78 0.02 -0.55
CA PRO A 57 1.14 1.28 -0.92
C PRO A 57 0.93 1.42 -2.43
N SER A 58 1.96 1.12 -3.24
CA SER A 58 1.88 1.22 -4.71
C SER A 58 0.77 0.33 -5.29
N ARG A 59 0.72 -0.94 -4.88
CA ARG A 59 -0.34 -1.85 -5.36
C ARG A 59 -1.73 -1.46 -4.87
N LEU A 60 -1.85 -0.87 -3.67
CA LEU A 60 -3.12 -0.39 -3.15
C LEU A 60 -3.66 0.77 -4.00
N TYR A 61 -2.79 1.73 -4.35
CA TYR A 61 -3.15 2.87 -5.22
C TYR A 61 -3.52 2.40 -6.64
N ASP A 62 -2.74 1.49 -7.21
CA ASP A 62 -3.03 0.89 -8.50
C ASP A 62 -4.40 0.18 -8.48
N TYR A 63 -4.68 -0.60 -7.43
CA TYR A 63 -5.95 -1.31 -7.25
C TYR A 63 -7.13 -0.36 -7.11
N ALA A 64 -6.97 0.77 -6.42
CA ALA A 64 -8.01 1.79 -6.27
C ALA A 64 -8.26 2.59 -7.56
N GLY A 65 -7.52 2.31 -8.65
CA GLY A 65 -7.63 3.04 -9.90
C GLY A 65 -7.00 4.43 -9.85
N VAL A 66 -6.19 4.73 -8.83
CA VAL A 66 -5.41 5.96 -8.75
C VAL A 66 -4.18 5.80 -9.64
N LYS A 67 -4.37 6.05 -10.94
CA LYS A 67 -3.23 6.31 -11.83
C LYS A 67 -2.82 7.77 -11.62
N PRO A 68 -1.52 8.09 -11.53
CA PRO A 68 -1.09 9.47 -11.68
C PRO A 68 -1.69 10.00 -12.97
N SER A 69 -2.33 11.18 -12.92
CA SER A 69 -2.82 11.82 -14.14
C SER A 69 -1.64 12.01 -15.11
N ILE A 70 -1.90 12.04 -16.42
CA ILE A 70 -0.85 12.24 -17.42
C ILE A 70 -0.01 13.48 -17.09
N ASP A 71 -0.64 14.53 -16.54
CA ASP A 71 0.03 15.75 -16.09
C ASP A 71 1.10 15.52 -15.02
N GLU A 72 0.90 14.58 -14.10
CA GLU A 72 1.85 14.30 -13.02
C GLU A 72 3.07 13.50 -13.51
N ARG A 73 2.86 12.64 -14.51
CA ARG A 73 3.96 11.94 -15.20
C ARG A 73 4.82 12.88 -16.03
N LEU A 74 4.21 13.89 -16.66
CA LEU A 74 4.92 14.91 -17.42
C LEU A 74 5.75 15.83 -16.50
N ARG A 75 5.20 16.22 -15.34
CA ARG A 75 5.90 17.06 -14.35
C ARG A 75 7.13 16.36 -13.76
N SER A 76 7.04 15.07 -13.48
CA SER A 76 8.16 14.28 -12.95
C SER A 76 9.26 14.01 -14.00
N GLY A 77 8.91 13.87 -15.28
CA GLY A 77 9.88 13.77 -16.38
C GLY A 77 10.58 15.08 -16.74
N GLN A 78 9.99 16.24 -16.45
CA GLN A 78 10.61 17.55 -16.69
C GLN A 78 11.56 18.00 -15.57
N ALA A 79 11.45 17.44 -14.37
CA ALA A 79 12.33 17.75 -13.23
C ALA A 79 13.71 17.09 -13.29
N GLN A 80 13.99 16.29 -14.34
CA GLN A 80 15.24 15.55 -14.53
C GLN A 80 16.05 16.03 -15.76
N LYS A 81 15.72 17.20 -16.30
CA LYS A 81 16.52 17.92 -17.30
C LYS A 81 17.03 19.24 -16.73
#